data_AF-A0AAE0URA5-F1
#
_entry.id   AF-A0AAE0URA5-F1
#
_cell.length_a   1.000
_cell.length_b   1.000
_cell.length_c   1.000
_cell.angle_alpha   90.00
_cell.angle_beta   90.00
_cell.angle_gamma   90.00
#
_symmetry.space_group_name_H-M   'P 1'
#
loop_
_entity.id
_entity.type
_entity.pdbx_description
1 polymer ?
#
loop_
_entity_poly.entity_id
_entity_poly.type
_entity_poly.pdbx_seq_one_letter_code
_entity_poly.pdbx_strand_id
1 'polypeptide(L)'
;MESGKEVKKRVQAGRNGWRKVSGVLCDRKISARIKGKVHRTVVRPAMLYGLETVSLKKRQESELEVAELKMLRSVGGTRFINCNGGSIELSLFMETQLGSVIHTCFKESIIVPVPKKTHPASLNDFRTVALTSVVMKCLERLVRDFIISSLPNILDPLQFAYRPNRSTDDASSHLLHTSLTHLDTRKGNYVKMPFVNYSSVFNTIIPSTLITKLQHLGLSPSLCQWITNFLTSRPQAVRMGRHVSVSLILSTGAPRVVF
;
A
#
# COMPACT_ATOMS: atom_id res chain seq x y z
N MET A 1 14.47 -1.48 26.76
CA MET A 1 13.54 -0.65 27.59
C MET A 1 12.64 0.25 26.74
N GLU A 2 13.08 0.67 25.54
CA GLU A 2 12.40 1.64 24.68
C GLU A 2 11.16 1.07 23.97
N SER A 3 11.22 -0.16 23.45
CA SER A 3 10.08 -0.83 22.82
C SER A 3 8.88 -1.03 23.75
N GLY A 4 9.12 -1.26 25.05
CA GLY A 4 8.05 -1.42 26.05
C GLY A 4 7.32 -0.11 26.37
N LYS A 5 8.03 1.02 26.31
CA LYS A 5 7.42 2.35 26.45
C LYS A 5 6.55 2.68 25.24
N GLU A 6 7.01 2.33 24.04
CA GLU A 6 6.25 2.55 22.80
C GLU A 6 4.97 1.71 22.76
N VAL A 7 5.03 0.42 23.11
CA VAL A 7 3.82 -0.43 23.20
C VAL A 7 2.78 0.15 24.16
N LYS A 8 3.21 0.62 25.34
CA LYS A 8 2.29 1.28 26.29
C LYS A 8 1.66 2.56 25.71
N LYS A 9 2.45 3.37 25.01
CA LYS A 9 1.98 4.59 24.34
C LYS A 9 0.93 4.26 23.26
N ARG A 10 1.14 3.20 22.48
CA ARG A 10 0.21 2.77 21.43
C ARG A 10 -1.05 2.12 21.97
N VAL A 11 -0.95 1.30 23.02
CA VAL A 11 -2.12 0.82 23.76
C VAL A 11 -2.96 2.00 24.28
N GLN A 12 -2.31 3.06 24.77
CA GLN A 12 -3.02 4.26 25.22
C GLN A 12 -3.67 5.03 24.06
N ALA A 13 -3.02 5.13 22.90
CA ALA A 13 -3.60 5.71 21.69
C ALA A 13 -4.84 4.92 21.22
N GLY A 14 -4.76 3.59 21.21
CA GLY A 14 -5.91 2.71 20.97
C GLY A 14 -7.06 2.96 21.94
N ARG A 15 -6.79 3.06 23.25
CA ARG A 15 -7.80 3.40 24.28
C ARG A 15 -8.43 4.77 24.07
N ASN A 16 -7.65 5.77 23.66
CA ASN A 16 -8.16 7.09 23.32
C ASN A 16 -9.10 7.02 22.12
N GLY A 17 -8.73 6.27 21.07
CA GLY A 17 -9.58 5.99 19.92
C GLY A 17 -10.89 5.30 20.32
N TRP A 18 -10.81 4.25 21.13
CA TRP A 18 -11.97 3.51 21.64
C TRP A 18 -12.93 4.41 22.42
N ARG A 19 -12.42 5.29 23.29
CA ARG A 19 -13.26 6.25 24.04
C ARG A 19 -14.02 7.23 23.15
N LYS A 20 -13.46 7.63 22.00
CA LYS A 20 -14.14 8.54 21.06
C LYS A 20 -15.34 7.89 20.36
N VAL A 21 -15.33 6.56 20.24
CA VAL A 21 -16.39 5.78 19.57
C VAL A 21 -17.16 4.88 20.53
N SER A 22 -16.98 5.04 21.85
CA SER A 22 -17.60 4.19 22.87
C SER A 22 -19.13 4.26 22.82
N GLY A 23 -19.70 5.41 22.47
CA GLY A 23 -21.15 5.55 22.28
C GLY A 23 -21.72 4.58 21.24
N VAL A 24 -20.97 4.32 20.16
CA VAL A 24 -21.38 3.37 19.10
C VAL A 24 -21.02 1.92 19.48
N LEU A 25 -19.86 1.73 20.11
CA LEU A 25 -19.37 0.41 20.48
C LEU A 25 -20.15 -0.21 21.65
N CYS A 26 -20.62 0.60 22.59
CA CYS A 26 -21.38 0.16 23.77
C CYS A 26 -22.90 0.12 23.55
N ASP A 27 -23.41 0.68 22.45
CA ASP A 27 -24.85 0.68 22.15
C ASP A 27 -25.35 -0.74 21.82
N ARG A 28 -26.29 -1.26 22.61
CA ARG A 28 -26.86 -2.61 22.41
C ARG A 28 -27.72 -2.73 21.14
N LYS A 29 -28.22 -1.61 20.61
CA LYS A 29 -29.02 -1.58 19.37
C LYS A 29 -28.16 -1.72 18.11
N ILE A 30 -26.87 -1.45 18.21
CA ILE A 30 -25.95 -1.49 17.07
C ILE A 30 -25.42 -2.91 16.89
N SER A 31 -25.59 -3.44 15.68
CA SER A 31 -25.15 -4.80 15.36
C SER A 31 -23.65 -5.01 15.59
N ALA A 32 -23.28 -6.22 15.99
CA ALA A 32 -21.88 -6.63 16.12
C ALA A 32 -21.08 -6.34 14.83
N ARG A 33 -21.70 -6.49 13.66
CA ARG A 33 -21.05 -6.17 12.38
C ARG A 33 -20.57 -4.72 12.31
N ILE A 34 -21.41 -3.76 12.70
CA ILE A 34 -21.07 -2.33 12.66
C ILE A 34 -20.03 -2.00 13.73
N LYS A 35 -20.17 -2.57 14.92
CA LYS A 35 -19.19 -2.39 16.00
C LYS A 35 -17.80 -2.91 15.64
N GLY A 36 -17.73 -4.06 14.97
CA GLY A 36 -16.48 -4.62 14.45
C GLY A 36 -15.84 -3.71 13.40
N LYS A 37 -16.65 -3.09 12.53
CA LYS A 37 -16.17 -2.08 11.57
C LYS A 37 -15.56 -0.89 12.30
N VAL A 38 -16.27 -0.31 13.27
CA VAL A 38 -15.80 0.85 14.05
C VAL A 38 -14.53 0.55 14.84
N HIS A 39 -14.41 -0.63 15.44
CA HIS A 39 -13.19 -1.04 16.12
C HIS A 39 -12.00 -1.15 15.16
N ARG A 40 -12.19 -1.80 14.00
CA ARG A 40 -11.13 -1.97 13.00
C ARG A 40 -10.70 -0.66 12.31
N THR A 41 -11.57 0.35 12.28
CA THR A 41 -11.27 1.64 11.63
C THR A 41 -10.68 2.68 12.58
N VAL A 42 -11.06 2.67 13.86
CA VAL A 42 -10.66 3.73 14.82
C VAL A 42 -9.69 3.23 15.88
N VAL A 43 -9.88 2.01 16.37
CA VAL A 43 -9.18 1.50 17.57
C VAL A 43 -7.91 0.75 17.18
N ARG A 44 -8.03 -0.25 16.28
CA ARG A 44 -6.91 -1.11 15.87
C ARG A 44 -5.78 -0.32 15.18
N PRO A 45 -6.05 0.64 14.26
CA PRO A 45 -4.97 1.40 13.62
C PRO A 45 -4.22 2.30 14.61
N ALA A 46 -4.90 2.94 15.56
CA ALA A 46 -4.28 3.77 16.58
C ALA A 46 -3.37 2.95 17.53
N MET A 47 -3.70 1.67 17.73
CA MET A 47 -2.97 0.74 18.58
C MET A 47 -1.76 0.08 17.90
N LEU A 48 -1.82 -0.13 16.58
CA LEU A 48 -0.76 -0.81 15.84
C LEU A 48 0.22 0.15 15.16
N TYR A 49 -0.18 1.40 14.94
CA TYR A 49 0.66 2.39 14.27
C TYR A 49 2.04 2.50 14.95
N GLY A 50 3.13 2.49 14.19
CA GLY A 50 4.50 2.64 14.66
C GLY A 50 5.09 1.44 15.40
N LEU A 51 4.34 0.34 15.56
CA LEU A 51 4.89 -0.91 16.10
C LEU A 51 5.58 -1.74 15.02
N GLU A 52 5.31 -1.46 13.73
CA GLU A 52 5.99 -2.07 12.58
C GLU A 52 7.48 -1.69 12.47
N THR A 53 7.90 -0.60 13.12
CA THR A 53 9.29 -0.13 13.14
C THR A 53 10.03 -0.56 14.41
N VAL A 54 9.42 -1.40 15.23
CA VAL A 54 9.95 -1.81 16.53
C VAL A 54 9.97 -3.34 16.60
N SER A 55 11.13 -3.93 16.85
CA SER A 55 11.22 -5.37 17.12
C SER A 55 10.54 -5.68 18.46
N LEU A 56 9.37 -6.31 18.41
CA LEU A 56 8.63 -6.72 19.59
C LEU A 56 9.14 -8.05 20.10
N LYS A 57 9.25 -8.18 21.43
CA LYS A 57 9.43 -9.48 22.09
C LYS A 57 8.06 -10.16 22.21
N LYS A 58 8.01 -11.50 22.23
CA LYS A 58 6.78 -12.29 22.44
C LYS A 58 5.89 -11.76 23.58
N ARG A 59 6.50 -11.36 24.70
CA ARG A 59 5.77 -10.76 25.84
C ARG A 59 5.01 -9.47 25.49
N GLN A 60 5.56 -8.64 24.60
CA GLN A 60 4.98 -7.36 24.18
C GLN A 60 3.87 -7.56 23.15
N GLU A 61 4.02 -8.56 22.28
CA GLU A 61 2.96 -9.01 21.37
C GLU A 61 1.76 -9.52 22.18
N SER A 62 2.01 -10.36 23.19
CA SER A 62 0.96 -10.81 24.11
C SER A 62 0.31 -9.65 24.88
N GLU A 63 1.07 -8.63 25.29
CA GLU A 63 0.51 -7.44 25.94
C GLU A 63 -0.43 -6.65 25.02
N LEU A 64 -0.09 -6.56 23.73
CA LEU A 64 -0.87 -5.89 22.70
C LEU A 64 -2.15 -6.68 22.38
N GLU A 65 -2.05 -7.99 22.23
CA GLU A 65 -3.19 -8.90 22.05
C GLU A 65 -4.13 -8.86 23.25
N VAL A 66 -3.60 -8.88 24.47
CA VAL A 66 -4.42 -8.76 25.69
C VAL A 66 -5.12 -7.40 25.75
N ALA A 67 -4.46 -6.32 25.31
CA ALA A 67 -5.08 -5.01 25.24
C ALA A 67 -6.21 -4.96 24.19
N GLU A 68 -5.99 -5.52 23.00
CA GLU A 68 -7.00 -5.59 21.93
C GLU A 68 -8.19 -6.45 22.35
N LEU A 69 -7.93 -7.64 22.91
CA LEU A 69 -8.96 -8.55 23.39
C LEU A 69 -9.79 -7.94 24.53
N LYS A 70 -9.17 -7.14 25.41
CA LYS A 70 -9.91 -6.39 26.45
C LYS A 70 -10.81 -5.31 25.85
N MET A 71 -10.35 -4.59 24.82
CA MET A 71 -11.17 -3.60 24.12
C MET A 71 -12.31 -4.27 23.35
N LEU A 72 -12.06 -5.38 22.65
CA LEU A 72 -13.08 -6.13 21.92
C LEU A 72 -14.12 -6.77 22.85
N ARG A 73 -13.70 -7.28 24.02
CA ARG A 73 -14.62 -7.83 25.03
C ARG A 73 -15.61 -6.79 25.56
N SER A 74 -15.22 -5.52 25.66
CA SER A 74 -16.12 -4.45 26.12
C SER A 74 -17.18 -4.03 25.07
N VAL A 75 -17.02 -4.42 23.80
CA VAL A 75 -17.91 -4.08 22.68
C VAL A 75 -19.13 -5.02 22.57
N GLY A 76 -19.05 -6.24 23.10
CA GLY A 76 -20.16 -7.20 22.98
C GLY A 76 -19.97 -8.60 23.55
N GLY A 77 -18.98 -8.83 24.44
CA GLY A 77 -18.71 -10.13 25.04
C GLY A 77 -18.06 -11.15 24.09
N THR A 78 -17.87 -12.38 24.57
CA THR A 78 -17.06 -13.47 23.96
C THR A 78 -17.47 -13.90 22.54
N ARG A 79 -18.64 -13.50 22.03
CA ARG A 79 -19.12 -13.84 20.67
C ARG A 79 -18.28 -13.24 19.54
N PHE A 80 -17.47 -12.22 19.80
CA PHE A 80 -16.57 -11.61 18.82
C PHE A 80 -15.24 -12.37 18.61
N ILE A 81 -14.87 -13.26 19.53
CA ILE A 81 -13.52 -13.84 19.58
C ILE A 81 -13.41 -15.10 18.70
N ASN A 82 -14.54 -15.75 18.37
CA ASN A 82 -14.57 -17.03 17.63
C ASN A 82 -14.59 -16.90 16.10
N CYS A 83 -14.41 -15.70 15.53
CA CYS A 83 -14.34 -15.52 14.07
C CYS A 83 -12.92 -15.62 13.49
N ASN A 84 -11.90 -15.86 14.32
CA ASN A 84 -10.50 -15.84 13.93
C ASN A 84 -10.01 -17.21 13.41
N GLY A 85 -10.55 -17.65 12.28
CA GLY A 85 -9.92 -18.65 11.41
C GLY A 85 -9.16 -17.95 10.29
N GLY A 86 -7.84 -17.82 10.44
CA GLY A 86 -6.92 -16.96 9.68
C GLY A 86 -6.76 -17.17 8.17
N SER A 87 -7.73 -17.79 7.48
CA SER A 87 -7.70 -17.96 6.02
C SER A 87 -9.01 -17.59 5.33
N ILE A 88 -10.12 -17.39 6.09
CA ILE A 88 -11.46 -17.11 5.54
C ILE A 88 -11.80 -15.60 5.62
N GLU A 89 -11.08 -14.81 6.42
CA GLU A 89 -11.37 -13.38 6.61
C GLU A 89 -10.93 -12.48 5.43
N LEU A 90 -10.01 -12.91 4.57
CA LEU A 90 -9.53 -12.13 3.42
C LEU A 90 -10.51 -12.16 2.24
N SER A 91 -11.17 -13.29 1.98
CA SER A 91 -12.21 -13.39 0.95
C SER A 91 -13.45 -12.59 1.33
N LEU A 92 -13.86 -12.61 2.61
CA LEU A 92 -14.99 -11.81 3.11
C LEU A 92 -14.64 -10.30 3.15
N PHE A 93 -13.38 -9.93 3.42
CA PHE A 93 -12.90 -8.54 3.32
C PHE A 93 -12.90 -8.04 1.88
N MET A 94 -12.48 -8.88 0.91
CA MET A 94 -12.57 -8.58 -0.51
C MET A 94 -14.04 -8.53 -0.97
N GLU A 95 -14.90 -9.49 -0.63
CA GLU A 95 -16.33 -9.49 -0.97
C GLU A 95 -17.09 -8.30 -0.37
N THR A 96 -16.75 -7.85 0.84
CA THR A 96 -17.40 -6.69 1.46
C THR A 96 -16.80 -5.33 1.05
N GLN A 97 -15.69 -5.30 0.31
CA GLN A 97 -15.05 -4.09 -0.24
C GLN A 97 -15.06 -4.01 -1.77
N LEU A 98 -15.37 -5.11 -2.47
CA LEU A 98 -15.78 -5.12 -3.88
C LEU A 98 -17.14 -4.42 -4.09
N GLY A 99 -17.82 -4.03 -3.01
CA GLY A 99 -18.90 -3.04 -2.99
C GLY A 99 -18.39 -1.59 -3.19
N SER A 100 -17.78 -1.34 -4.34
CA SER A 100 -17.70 -0.08 -5.11
C SER A 100 -17.09 1.21 -4.56
N VAL A 101 -16.79 1.42 -3.26
CA VAL A 101 -16.30 2.76 -2.82
C VAL A 101 -15.19 2.73 -1.78
N ILE A 102 -13.98 3.16 -2.17
CA ILE A 102 -12.91 3.52 -1.24
C ILE A 102 -13.19 4.93 -0.71
N HIS A 103 -13.30 5.07 0.61
CA HIS A 103 -13.56 6.36 1.23
C HIS A 103 -12.43 7.36 0.95
N THR A 104 -12.79 8.62 0.64
CA THR A 104 -11.85 9.65 0.17
C THR A 104 -10.68 9.89 1.12
N CYS A 105 -10.91 9.84 2.44
CA CYS A 105 -9.85 10.01 3.44
C CYS A 105 -8.74 8.95 3.38
N PHE A 106 -9.00 7.79 2.77
CA PHE A 106 -7.97 6.77 2.56
C PHE A 106 -7.17 6.98 1.27
N LYS A 107 -7.73 7.73 0.31
CA LYS A 107 -7.09 8.10 -0.96
C LYS A 107 -6.27 9.39 -0.86
N GLU A 108 -6.48 10.15 0.19
CA GLU A 108 -5.75 11.38 0.47
C GLU A 108 -4.25 11.11 0.63
N SER A 109 -3.43 11.96 0.02
CA SER A 109 -1.98 11.84 0.10
C SER A 109 -1.28 13.19 0.26
N ILE A 110 -0.21 13.20 1.05
CA ILE A 110 0.67 14.36 1.18
C ILE A 110 1.89 14.12 0.31
N ILE A 111 2.08 14.97 -0.69
CA ILE A 111 3.24 14.95 -1.58
C ILE A 111 4.40 15.67 -0.91
N VAL A 112 5.50 14.95 -0.70
CA VAL A 112 6.74 15.50 -0.17
C VAL A 112 7.79 15.50 -1.29
N PRO A 113 8.28 16.67 -1.73
CA PRO A 113 9.37 16.75 -2.69
C PRO A 113 10.70 16.42 -1.99
N VAL A 114 11.41 15.42 -2.52
CA VAL A 114 12.72 14.96 -2.05
C VAL A 114 13.79 15.32 -3.08
N PRO A 115 14.85 16.08 -2.73
CA PRO A 115 15.90 16.43 -3.68
C PRO A 115 16.61 15.19 -4.25
N LYS A 116 16.87 15.17 -5.57
CA LYS A 116 17.72 14.16 -6.23
C LYS A 116 19.21 14.45 -6.04
N LYS A 117 19.56 15.71 -5.81
CA LYS A 117 20.92 16.26 -5.74
C LYS A 117 21.00 17.24 -4.56
N THR A 118 22.21 17.55 -4.11
CA THR A 118 22.47 18.46 -2.97
C THR A 118 21.99 19.89 -3.23
N HIS A 119 22.14 20.39 -4.46
CA HIS A 119 21.67 21.72 -4.87
C HIS A 119 20.68 21.60 -6.04
N PRO A 120 19.37 21.49 -5.76
CA PRO A 120 18.35 21.43 -6.80
C PRO A 120 18.16 22.79 -7.47
N ALA A 121 18.31 22.86 -8.80
CA ALA A 121 18.15 24.09 -9.58
C ALA A 121 16.79 24.16 -10.30
N SER A 122 16.14 23.01 -10.51
CA SER A 122 14.85 22.91 -11.20
C SER A 122 13.85 22.03 -10.42
N LEU A 123 12.55 22.20 -10.68
CA LEU A 123 11.51 21.32 -10.12
C LEU A 123 11.71 19.84 -10.51
N ASN A 124 12.34 19.59 -11.66
CA ASN A 124 12.68 18.25 -12.13
C ASN A 124 13.78 17.57 -11.31
N ASP A 125 14.55 18.33 -10.53
CA ASP A 125 15.54 17.80 -9.59
C ASP A 125 14.90 17.25 -8.31
N PHE A 126 13.57 17.32 -8.14
CA PHE A 126 12.86 16.69 -7.04
C PHE A 126 12.21 15.37 -7.45
N ARG A 127 12.19 14.41 -6.51
CA ARG A 127 11.33 13.23 -6.55
C ARG A 127 10.15 13.47 -5.63
N THR A 128 8.94 13.42 -6.16
CA THR A 128 7.73 13.50 -5.36
C THR A 128 7.45 12.14 -4.70
N VAL A 129 7.34 12.13 -3.37
CA VAL A 129 6.91 10.95 -2.60
C VAL A 129 5.50 11.20 -2.08
N ALA A 130 4.58 10.28 -2.36
CA ALA A 130 3.22 10.33 -1.87
C ALA A 130 3.12 9.62 -0.52
N LEU A 131 2.79 10.37 0.53
CA LEU A 131 2.47 9.82 1.84
C LEU A 131 0.97 9.54 1.91
N THR A 132 0.59 8.28 1.64
CA THR A 132 -0.76 7.77 1.84
C THR A 132 -0.97 7.34 3.30
N SER A 133 -2.23 7.22 3.71
CA SER A 133 -2.59 6.70 5.03
C SER A 133 -2.00 5.30 5.24
N VAL A 134 -1.61 4.96 6.48
CA VAL A 134 -1.07 3.63 6.82
C VAL A 134 -2.05 2.51 6.45
N VAL A 135 -3.35 2.76 6.65
CA VAL A 135 -4.42 1.86 6.24
C VAL A 135 -4.35 1.58 4.74
N MET A 136 -4.21 2.63 3.92
CA MET A 136 -4.11 2.47 2.47
C MET A 136 -2.82 1.75 2.06
N LYS A 137 -1.68 2.04 2.68
CA LYS A 137 -0.43 1.30 2.43
C LYS A 137 -0.58 -0.20 2.69
N CYS A 138 -1.27 -0.59 3.75
CA CYS A 138 -1.54 -2.00 4.03
C CYS A 138 -2.45 -2.62 2.95
N LEU A 139 -3.50 -1.91 2.53
CA LEU A 139 -4.39 -2.37 1.47
C LEU A 139 -3.67 -2.51 0.13
N GLU A 140 -2.85 -1.53 -0.24
CA GLU A 140 -2.01 -1.58 -1.45
C GLU A 140 -1.11 -2.82 -1.45
N ARG A 141 -0.52 -3.20 -0.31
CA ARG A 141 0.30 -4.42 -0.20
C ARG A 141 -0.52 -5.68 -0.43
N LEU A 142 -1.67 -5.80 0.23
CA LEU A 142 -2.55 -6.96 0.07
C LEU A 142 -3.05 -7.10 -1.36
N VAL A 143 -3.49 -5.99 -1.95
CA VAL A 143 -3.98 -5.95 -3.34
C VAL A 143 -2.85 -6.26 -4.32
N ARG A 144 -1.63 -5.76 -4.08
CA ARG A 144 -0.46 -6.10 -4.88
C ARG A 144 -0.19 -7.61 -4.84
N ASP A 145 -0.17 -8.22 -3.66
CA ASP A 145 0.13 -9.64 -3.52
C ASP A 145 -0.95 -10.49 -4.23
N PHE A 146 -2.22 -10.07 -4.12
CA PHE A 146 -3.32 -10.67 -4.89
C PHE A 146 -3.15 -10.52 -6.40
N ILE A 147 -2.81 -9.31 -6.88
CA ILE A 147 -2.54 -9.05 -8.31
C ILE A 147 -1.40 -9.94 -8.81
N ILE A 148 -0.28 -9.99 -8.09
CA ILE A 148 0.89 -10.80 -8.47
C ILE A 148 0.51 -12.28 -8.54
N SER A 149 -0.27 -12.78 -7.58
CA SER A 149 -0.74 -14.18 -7.58
C SER A 149 -1.73 -14.49 -8.72
N SER A 150 -2.44 -13.48 -9.22
CA SER A 150 -3.44 -13.62 -10.29
C SER A 150 -2.88 -13.34 -11.68
N LEU A 151 -1.67 -12.77 -11.79
CA LEU A 151 -1.04 -12.48 -13.06
C LEU A 151 -0.54 -13.79 -13.71
N PRO A 152 -0.75 -13.98 -15.02
CA PRO A 152 -0.25 -15.15 -15.71
C PRO A 152 1.29 -15.18 -15.71
N ASN A 153 1.88 -16.38 -15.73
CA ASN A 153 3.32 -16.59 -15.85
C ASN A 153 3.91 -16.10 -17.20
N ILE A 154 3.09 -15.55 -18.09
CA ILE A 154 3.40 -15.11 -19.46
C ILE A 154 4.03 -13.69 -19.47
N LEU A 155 4.30 -13.08 -18.32
CA LEU A 155 5.05 -11.82 -18.27
C LEU A 155 6.42 -11.97 -18.93
N ASP A 156 6.82 -10.92 -19.66
CA ASP A 156 8.06 -10.86 -20.44
C ASP A 156 9.24 -11.53 -19.71
N PRO A 157 9.83 -12.60 -20.29
CA PRO A 157 11.00 -13.27 -19.74
C PRO A 157 12.21 -12.35 -19.55
N LEU A 158 12.26 -11.19 -20.21
CA LEU A 158 13.31 -10.17 -20.06
C LEU A 158 12.91 -9.00 -19.15
N GLN A 159 11.76 -9.08 -18.45
CA GLN A 159 11.45 -8.15 -17.39
C GLN A 159 12.23 -8.50 -16.11
N PHE A 160 13.31 -7.78 -15.85
CA PHE A 160 14.15 -7.99 -14.65
C PHE A 160 13.66 -7.21 -13.43
N ALA A 161 13.08 -6.02 -13.64
CA ALA A 161 12.58 -5.18 -12.56
C ALA A 161 11.23 -5.66 -12.00
N TYR A 162 11.05 -5.48 -10.69
CA TYR A 162 9.79 -5.76 -9.95
C TYR A 162 9.30 -7.22 -10.04
N ARG A 163 10.18 -8.17 -10.35
CA ARG A 163 9.90 -9.61 -10.27
C ARG A 163 10.68 -10.23 -9.12
N PRO A 164 10.11 -11.21 -8.39
CA PRO A 164 10.87 -11.97 -7.41
C PRO A 164 11.99 -12.75 -8.11
N ASN A 165 13.10 -12.96 -7.40
CA ASN A 165 14.25 -13.74 -7.87
C ASN A 165 14.91 -13.20 -9.15
N ARG A 166 14.86 -11.88 -9.35
CA ARG A 166 15.56 -11.17 -10.44
C ARG A 166 16.17 -9.88 -9.92
N SER A 167 17.31 -9.52 -10.49
CA SER A 167 18.11 -8.36 -10.10
C SER A 167 18.53 -7.53 -11.30
N THR A 168 19.09 -6.35 -11.02
CA THR A 168 19.74 -5.52 -12.03
C THR A 168 21.00 -6.20 -12.60
N ASP A 169 21.69 -6.99 -11.79
CA ASP A 169 22.88 -7.73 -12.19
C ASP A 169 22.55 -8.82 -13.22
N ASP A 170 21.40 -9.48 -13.08
CA ASP A 170 20.90 -10.44 -14.08
C ASP A 170 20.66 -9.75 -15.43
N ALA A 171 20.08 -8.54 -15.41
CA ALA A 171 19.82 -7.76 -16.61
C ALA A 171 21.13 -7.37 -17.32
N SER A 172 22.10 -6.86 -16.55
CA SER A 172 23.43 -6.51 -17.06
C SER A 172 24.16 -7.72 -17.61
N SER A 173 24.13 -8.85 -16.90
CA SER A 173 24.77 -10.10 -17.33
C SER A 173 24.14 -10.64 -18.62
N HIS A 174 22.82 -10.63 -18.71
CA HIS A 174 22.11 -11.06 -19.92
C HIS A 174 22.42 -10.15 -21.12
N LEU A 175 22.43 -8.83 -20.92
CA LEU A 175 22.79 -7.86 -21.97
C LEU A 175 24.22 -8.09 -22.46
N LEU A 176 25.18 -8.20 -21.54
CA LEU A 176 26.59 -8.43 -21.87
C LEU A 176 26.78 -9.75 -22.61
N HIS A 177 26.23 -10.84 -22.08
CA HIS A 177 26.33 -12.16 -22.68
C HIS A 177 25.77 -12.19 -24.11
N THR A 178 24.57 -11.65 -24.32
CA THR A 178 23.93 -11.58 -25.64
C THR A 178 24.78 -10.76 -26.63
N SER A 179 25.37 -9.66 -26.16
CA SER A 179 26.17 -8.76 -27.00
C SER A 179 27.49 -9.38 -27.41
N LEU A 180 28.22 -9.96 -26.45
CA LEU A 180 29.50 -10.62 -26.70
C LEU A 180 29.33 -11.84 -27.61
N THR A 181 28.31 -12.66 -27.34
CA THR A 181 27.99 -13.83 -28.17
C THR A 181 27.72 -13.42 -29.62
N HIS A 182 27.00 -12.31 -29.86
CA HIS A 182 26.79 -11.80 -31.22
C HIS A 182 28.10 -11.37 -31.89
N LEU A 183 28.98 -10.68 -31.16
CA LEU A 183 30.25 -10.19 -31.69
C LEU A 183 31.19 -11.34 -32.07
N ASP A 184 31.16 -12.46 -31.33
CA ASP A 184 32.01 -13.62 -31.56
C ASP A 184 31.61 -14.47 -32.79
N THR A 185 30.36 -14.37 -33.26
CA THR A 185 29.83 -15.24 -34.33
C THR A 185 30.48 -15.03 -35.71
N ARG A 186 30.82 -13.80 -36.10
CA ARG A 186 31.47 -13.48 -37.39
C ARG A 186 32.35 -12.24 -37.29
N LYS A 187 33.49 -12.26 -37.99
CA LYS A 187 34.32 -11.07 -38.19
C LYS A 187 33.52 -9.98 -38.91
N GLY A 188 33.52 -8.77 -38.34
CA GLY A 188 32.83 -7.60 -38.89
C GLY A 188 31.43 -7.33 -38.30
N ASN A 189 31.00 -8.09 -37.28
CA ASN A 189 29.76 -7.82 -36.55
C ASN A 189 29.91 -6.57 -35.66
N TYR A 190 28.79 -5.87 -35.43
CA TYR A 190 28.71 -4.76 -34.49
C TYR A 190 27.36 -4.79 -33.76
N VAL A 191 27.31 -4.21 -32.55
CA VAL A 191 26.09 -4.14 -31.74
C VAL A 191 25.68 -2.69 -31.56
N LYS A 192 24.40 -2.38 -31.74
CA LYS A 192 23.80 -1.08 -31.45
C LYS A 192 22.71 -1.27 -30.39
N MET A 193 22.75 -0.46 -29.33
CA MET A 193 21.80 -0.55 -28.22
C MET A 193 21.06 0.78 -28.02
N PRO A 194 19.79 0.89 -28.45
CA PRO A 194 18.99 2.05 -28.12
C PRO A 194 18.53 1.97 -26.65
N PHE A 195 18.86 2.99 -25.87
CA PHE A 195 18.33 3.14 -24.51
C PHE A 195 17.14 4.10 -24.53
N VAL A 196 15.98 3.62 -24.11
CA VAL A 196 14.74 4.41 -24.01
C VAL A 196 14.37 4.57 -22.55
N ASN A 197 14.12 5.81 -22.13
CA ASN A 197 13.67 6.12 -20.78
C ASN A 197 12.37 6.92 -20.84
N TYR A 198 11.35 6.44 -20.14
CA TYR A 198 10.06 7.13 -20.05
C TYR A 198 10.10 8.22 -18.97
N SER A 199 9.77 9.45 -19.37
CA SER A 199 9.65 10.57 -18.44
C SER A 199 8.44 10.39 -17.52
N SER A 200 8.65 10.58 -16.22
CA SER A 200 7.56 10.82 -15.25
C SER A 200 6.48 9.72 -15.21
N VAL A 201 6.86 8.45 -15.39
CA VAL A 201 5.91 7.32 -15.56
C VAL A 201 4.77 7.28 -14.54
N PHE A 202 5.05 7.55 -13.26
CA PHE A 202 4.01 7.52 -12.23
C PHE A 202 3.05 8.71 -12.33
N ASN A 203 3.46 9.85 -12.85
CA ASN A 203 2.59 11.01 -13.02
C ASN A 203 1.74 10.93 -14.30
N THR A 204 2.16 10.12 -15.28
CA THR A 204 1.53 10.03 -16.61
C THR A 204 0.61 8.82 -16.78
N ILE A 205 0.44 7.97 -15.76
CA ILE A 205 -0.51 6.84 -15.81
C ILE A 205 -1.94 7.37 -16.02
N ILE A 206 -2.58 6.88 -17.09
CA ILE A 206 -4.00 7.13 -17.36
C ILE A 206 -4.78 5.93 -16.81
N PRO A 207 -5.68 6.11 -15.83
CA PRO A 207 -6.38 4.99 -15.21
C PRO A 207 -7.17 4.14 -16.21
N SER A 208 -7.88 4.74 -17.17
CA SER A 208 -8.66 3.99 -18.16
C SER A 208 -7.79 3.04 -18.98
N THR A 209 -6.66 3.51 -19.52
CA THR A 209 -5.71 2.69 -20.29
C THR A 209 -5.08 1.59 -19.45
N LEU A 210 -4.74 1.88 -18.19
CA LEU A 210 -4.20 0.87 -17.28
C LEU A 210 -5.22 -0.26 -17.02
N ILE A 211 -6.47 0.10 -16.76
CA ILE A 211 -7.54 -0.86 -16.45
C ILE A 211 -7.83 -1.77 -17.64
N THR A 212 -7.90 -1.24 -18.86
CA THR A 212 -8.06 -2.07 -20.07
C THR A 212 -6.94 -3.10 -20.18
N LYS A 213 -5.68 -2.71 -19.94
CA LYS A 213 -4.54 -3.65 -19.95
C LYS A 213 -4.66 -4.72 -18.86
N LEU A 214 -5.10 -4.35 -17.66
CA LEU A 214 -5.27 -5.28 -16.54
C LEU A 214 -6.40 -6.30 -16.82
N GLN A 215 -7.48 -5.87 -17.47
CA GLN A 215 -8.56 -6.76 -17.91
C GLN A 215 -8.07 -7.76 -18.96
N HIS A 216 -7.26 -7.30 -19.92
CA HIS A 216 -6.64 -8.19 -20.92
C HIS A 216 -5.67 -9.21 -20.31
N LEU A 217 -5.06 -8.88 -19.18
CA LEU A 217 -4.21 -9.79 -18.40
C LEU A 217 -5.01 -10.79 -17.54
N GLY A 218 -6.35 -10.75 -17.58
CA GLY A 218 -7.22 -11.70 -16.89
C GLY A 218 -7.61 -11.32 -15.46
N LEU A 219 -7.36 -10.07 -15.02
CA LEU A 219 -7.81 -9.63 -13.70
C LEU A 219 -9.34 -9.47 -13.66
N SER A 220 -9.94 -9.78 -12.51
CA SER A 220 -11.40 -9.72 -12.35
C SER A 220 -11.93 -8.28 -12.52
N PRO A 221 -13.15 -8.10 -13.09
CA PRO A 221 -13.76 -6.79 -13.27
C PRO A 221 -13.88 -5.99 -11.97
N SER A 222 -14.17 -6.67 -10.86
CA SER A 222 -14.35 -6.04 -9.57
C SER A 222 -13.04 -5.54 -8.96
N LEU A 223 -11.93 -6.25 -9.18
CA LEU A 223 -10.59 -5.76 -8.82
C LEU A 223 -10.21 -4.55 -9.68
N CYS A 224 -10.50 -4.60 -10.98
CA CYS A 224 -10.31 -3.47 -11.89
C CYS A 224 -11.10 -2.23 -11.44
N GLN A 225 -12.35 -2.42 -10.99
CA GLN A 225 -13.17 -1.33 -10.45
C GLN A 225 -12.57 -0.76 -9.15
N TRP A 226 -12.04 -1.62 -8.27
CA TRP A 226 -11.34 -1.17 -7.07
C TRP A 226 -10.11 -0.31 -7.41
N ILE A 227 -9.26 -0.78 -8.34
CA ILE A 227 -8.08 -0.04 -8.81
C ILE A 227 -8.50 1.29 -9.44
N THR A 228 -9.59 1.29 -10.22
CA THR A 228 -10.15 2.51 -10.80
C THR A 228 -10.57 3.51 -9.72
N ASN A 229 -11.30 3.05 -8.69
CA ASN A 229 -11.72 3.91 -7.59
C ASN A 229 -10.52 4.46 -6.80
N PHE A 230 -9.50 3.62 -6.59
CA PHE A 230 -8.27 4.03 -5.93
C PHE A 230 -7.54 5.12 -6.73
N LEU A 231 -7.46 4.96 -8.05
CA LEU A 231 -6.71 5.89 -8.89
C LEU A 231 -7.48 7.18 -9.24
N THR A 232 -8.79 7.26 -8.99
CA THR A 232 -9.61 8.42 -9.36
C THR A 232 -10.02 9.28 -8.17
N SER A 233 -10.20 10.58 -8.43
CA SER A 233 -10.66 11.57 -7.45
C SER A 233 -9.82 11.55 -6.16
N ARG A 234 -8.49 11.57 -6.30
CA ARG A 234 -7.56 11.52 -5.16
C ARG A 234 -7.20 12.94 -4.71
N PRO A 235 -7.52 13.35 -3.47
CA PRO A 235 -7.03 14.59 -2.92
C PRO A 235 -5.53 14.50 -2.63
N GLN A 236 -4.77 15.50 -3.06
CA GLN A 236 -3.34 15.60 -2.83
C GLN A 236 -2.96 17.01 -2.40
N ALA A 237 -2.13 17.13 -1.37
CA ALA A 237 -1.54 18.40 -0.94
C ALA A 237 -0.01 18.27 -0.91
N VAL A 238 0.70 19.33 -1.29
CA VAL A 238 2.16 19.37 -1.25
C VAL A 238 2.61 19.91 0.11
N ARG A 239 3.56 19.23 0.76
CA ARG A 239 4.17 19.69 2.02
C ARG A 239 5.65 20.01 1.82
N MET A 240 6.02 21.25 2.11
CA MET A 240 7.40 21.73 2.14
C MET A 240 7.73 22.23 3.55
N GLY A 241 8.55 21.49 4.29
CA GLY A 241 8.84 21.77 5.69
C GLY A 241 7.56 21.77 6.54
N ARG A 242 7.22 22.94 7.11
CA ARG A 242 6.02 23.16 7.92
C ARG A 242 4.81 23.66 7.13
N HIS A 243 4.99 24.03 5.86
CA HIS A 243 3.93 24.56 5.03
C HIS A 243 3.26 23.45 4.23
N VAL A 244 1.92 23.51 4.13
CA VAL A 244 1.09 22.57 3.38
C VAL A 244 0.25 23.39 2.39
N SER A 245 0.20 22.97 1.14
CA SER A 245 -0.62 23.62 0.11
C SER A 245 -2.10 23.32 0.30
N VAL A 246 -2.95 24.04 -0.44
CA VAL A 246 -4.33 23.63 -0.67
C VAL A 246 -4.35 22.25 -1.35
N SER A 247 -5.36 21.44 -1.01
CA SER A 247 -5.56 20.14 -1.62
C SER A 247 -6.11 20.27 -3.04
N LEU A 248 -5.50 19.55 -3.99
CA LEU A 248 -5.95 19.41 -5.37
C LEU A 248 -6.44 17.99 -5.62
N ILE A 249 -7.46 17.83 -6.45
CA ILE A 249 -7.97 16.52 -6.84
C ILE A 249 -7.32 16.11 -8.15
N LEU A 250 -6.66 14.96 -8.18
CA LEU A 250 -6.07 14.39 -9.39
C LEU A 250 -6.83 13.15 -9.86
N SER A 251 -6.96 13.05 -11.19
CA SER A 251 -7.55 11.90 -11.90
C SER A 251 -6.55 11.17 -12.80
N THR A 252 -5.28 11.59 -12.78
CA THR A 252 -4.17 10.98 -13.53
C THR A 252 -3.00 10.67 -12.59
N GLY A 253 -2.09 9.82 -13.07
CA GLY A 253 -0.96 9.30 -12.32
C GLY A 253 -1.35 8.27 -11.26
N ALA A 254 -0.35 7.67 -10.64
CA ALA A 254 -0.44 6.78 -9.50
C ALA A 254 0.42 7.31 -8.34
N PRO A 255 0.02 7.10 -7.08
CA PRO A 255 0.83 7.51 -5.93
C PRO A 255 2.19 6.82 -5.94
N ARG A 256 3.27 7.61 -5.88
CA ARG A 256 4.62 7.08 -5.67
C ARG A 256 4.85 6.89 -4.17
N VAL A 257 4.48 5.71 -3.67
CA VAL A 257 4.67 5.34 -2.26
C VAL A 257 6.06 4.75 -2.08
N VAL A 258 6.79 5.22 -1.07
CA VAL A 258 8.01 4.54 -0.59
C VAL A 258 7.56 3.52 0.47
N PHE A 259 7.83 2.24 0.19
CA PHE A 259 7.54 1.13 1.10
C PHE A 259 8.63 0.98 2.14
#